data_AF-A0AAP0RJR0-F1
#
_entry.id   AF-A0AAP0RJR0-F1
#
_cell.length_a   1.000
_cell.length_b   1.000
_cell.length_c   1.000
_cell.angle_alpha   90.00
_cell.angle_beta   90.00
_cell.angle_gamma   90.00
#
_symmetry.space_group_name_H-M   'P 1'
#
loop_
_entity.id
_entity.type
_entity.pdbx_description
1 polymer ?
#
loop_
_entity_poly.entity_id
_entity_poly.type
_entity_poly.pdbx_seq_one_letter_code
_entity_poly.pdbx_strand_id
1 'polypeptide(L)'
;MWVHAEAIPLLSRVYDRYGDMFSESTLRSCSFLTVAAESLVKCLALLERCSVRVLRAEDKALIKATLDDLESINVNVGWLRNHYDGVITMMGDFATIERLEKQLEEVKARIGRSSTFPGAVAALDDAIITGLL
;
A
#
# COMPACT_ATOMS: atom_id res chain seq x y z
N MET A 1 27.04 15.35 14.22
CA MET A 1 25.73 15.31 13.53
C MET A 1 24.70 15.88 14.48
N TRP A 2 23.94 16.90 14.08
CA TRP A 2 23.00 17.60 14.97
C TRP A 2 21.58 17.37 14.46
N VAL A 3 20.97 16.26 14.83
CA VAL A 3 19.59 15.95 14.43
C VAL A 3 18.60 16.60 15.39
N HIS A 4 17.42 16.96 14.88
CA HIS A 4 16.32 17.42 15.73
C HIS A 4 16.02 16.41 16.86
N ALA A 5 15.70 16.91 18.05
CA ALA A 5 15.53 16.08 19.24
C ALA A 5 14.44 15.01 19.08
N GLU A 6 13.39 15.30 18.31
CA GLU A 6 12.31 14.34 18.04
C GLU A 6 12.76 13.15 17.17
N ALA A 7 13.84 13.32 16.40
CA ALA A 7 14.40 12.27 15.53
C ALA A 7 15.31 11.30 16.28
N ILE A 8 15.89 11.71 17.41
CA ILE A 8 16.87 10.94 18.17
C ILE A 8 16.32 9.55 18.58
N PRO A 9 15.13 9.42 19.20
CA PRO A 9 14.64 8.12 19.66
C PRO A 9 14.46 7.12 18.52
N LEU A 10 14.05 7.60 17.35
CA LEU A 10 13.81 6.77 16.19
C LEU A 10 15.12 6.35 15.53
N LEU A 11 16.08 7.27 15.40
CA LEU A 11 17.43 6.97 14.90
C LEU A 11 18.19 6.00 15.81
N SER A 12 18.09 6.15 17.14
CA SER A 12 18.67 5.19 18.09
C SER A 12 18.11 3.79 17.89
N ARG A 13 16.78 3.66 17.78
CA ARG A 13 16.13 2.36 17.56
C ARG A 13 16.56 1.70 16.25
N VAL A 14 16.75 2.51 15.21
CA VAL A 14 17.23 2.04 13.90
C VAL A 14 18.69 1.63 13.99
N TYR A 15 19.54 2.42 14.65
CA TYR A 15 20.95 2.10 14.87
C TYR A 15 21.12 0.80 15.66
N ASP A 16 20.36 0.62 16.74
CA ASP A 16 20.41 -0.58 17.57
C ASP A 16 20.00 -1.84 16.78
N ARG A 17 19.15 -1.69 15.76
CA ARG A 17 18.63 -2.81 14.96
C ARG A 17 19.48 -3.11 13.72
N TYR A 18 19.96 -2.09 13.04
CA TYR A 18 20.58 -2.21 11.71
C TYR A 18 22.03 -1.72 11.65
N GLY A 19 22.55 -1.17 12.75
CA GLY A 19 23.90 -0.62 12.84
C GLY A 19 24.05 0.76 12.20
N ASP A 20 25.30 1.14 11.94
CA ASP A 20 25.63 2.43 11.32
C ASP A 20 25.34 2.43 9.82
N MET A 21 24.18 2.98 9.44
CA MET A 21 23.73 3.10 8.05
C MET A 21 24.54 4.11 7.23
N PHE A 22 25.26 5.04 7.88
CA PHE A 22 25.97 6.13 7.20
C PHE A 22 27.48 5.87 7.06
N SER A 23 27.98 4.76 7.62
CA SER A 23 29.40 4.38 7.62
C SER A 23 30.02 4.35 6.21
N GLU A 24 29.27 3.86 5.23
CA GLU A 24 29.70 3.76 3.82
C GLU A 24 29.27 4.93 2.94
N SER A 25 28.65 5.96 3.54
CA SER A 25 28.12 7.08 2.77
C SER A 25 29.21 7.81 1.99
N THR A 26 28.88 8.23 0.76
CA THR A 26 29.73 9.11 -0.05
C THR A 26 29.84 10.52 0.54
N LEU A 27 28.90 10.89 1.41
CA LEU A 27 28.89 12.17 2.10
C LEU A 27 29.81 12.14 3.32
N ARG A 28 30.63 13.18 3.46
CA ARG A 28 31.51 13.38 4.63
C ARG A 28 31.09 14.54 5.52
N SER A 29 30.32 15.48 4.97
CA SER A 29 29.85 16.65 5.72
C SER A 29 28.79 16.24 6.73
N CYS A 30 29.03 16.59 8.00
CA CYS A 30 28.06 16.40 9.08
C CYS A 30 26.71 17.06 8.78
N SER A 31 26.69 18.18 8.07
CA SER A 31 25.43 18.89 7.74
C SER A 31 24.59 18.09 6.75
N PHE A 32 25.20 17.54 5.70
CA PHE A 32 24.47 16.71 4.73
C PHE A 32 24.05 15.36 5.33
N LEU A 33 24.89 14.75 6.17
CA LEU A 33 24.52 13.54 6.90
C LEU A 33 23.34 13.78 7.87
N THR A 34 23.28 14.96 8.49
CA THR A 34 22.14 15.35 9.33
C THR A 34 20.85 15.42 8.50
N VAL A 35 20.89 16.08 7.34
CA VAL A 35 19.73 16.16 6.44
C VAL A 35 19.28 14.77 5.98
N ALA A 36 20.22 13.90 5.62
CA ALA A 36 19.93 12.54 5.22
C ALA A 36 19.27 11.72 6.35
N ALA A 37 19.79 11.83 7.59
CA ALA A 37 19.22 11.18 8.77
C ALA A 37 17.80 11.69 9.08
N GLU A 38 17.54 12.98 8.92
CA GLU A 38 16.20 13.54 9.12
C GLU A 38 15.22 13.11 8.02
N SER A 39 15.67 13.03 6.77
CA SER A 39 14.87 12.50 5.66
C SER A 39 14.51 11.02 5.88
N LEU A 40 15.44 10.22 6.39
CA LEU A 40 15.18 8.83 6.80
C LEU A 40 14.09 8.75 7.87
N VAL A 41 14.19 9.58 8.91
CA VAL A 41 13.21 9.64 10.01
C VAL A 41 11.83 10.04 9.51
N LYS A 42 11.75 11.00 8.57
CA LYS A 42 10.47 11.39 7.95
C LYS A 42 9.83 10.21 7.21
N CYS A 43 10.61 9.43 6.45
CA CYS A 43 10.08 8.24 5.77
C CYS A 43 9.54 7.21 6.76
N LEU A 44 10.28 6.95 7.83
CA LEU A 44 9.86 6.01 8.87
C LEU A 44 8.60 6.48 9.58
N ALA A 45 8.51 7.76 9.93
CA ALA A 45 7.32 8.33 10.55
C ALA A 45 6.10 8.24 9.63
N LEU A 46 6.27 8.45 8.32
CA LEU A 46 5.18 8.27 7.35
C LEU A 46 4.72 6.80 7.28
N LEU A 47 5.66 5.86 7.27
CA LEU A 47 5.36 4.43 7.23
C LEU A 47 4.71 3.93 8.53
N GLU A 48 5.20 4.35 9.70
CA GLU A 48 4.63 3.98 11.01
C GLU A 48 3.21 4.56 11.21
N ARG A 49 2.92 5.75 10.67
CA ARG A 49 1.59 6.38 10.79
C ARG A 49 0.54 5.72 9.89
N CYS A 50 0.95 5.01 8.86
CA CYS A 50 0.04 4.34 7.93
C CYS A 50 -0.47 3.02 8.52
N SER A 51 -1.38 3.12 9.48
CA SER A 51 -2.20 1.99 9.92
C SER A 51 -3.31 1.73 8.89
N VAL A 52 -3.12 0.70 8.05
CA VAL A 52 -4.14 -0.02 7.24
C VAL A 52 -4.92 0.80 6.18
N ARG A 53 -5.00 2.12 6.28
CA ARG A 53 -5.74 2.98 5.35
C ARG A 53 -4.78 3.89 4.61
N VAL A 54 -4.39 3.37 3.45
CA VAL A 54 -3.90 4.07 2.25
C VAL A 54 -2.90 5.21 2.51
N LEU A 55 -1.62 4.90 2.29
CA LEU A 55 -0.58 5.91 2.08
C LEU A 55 -0.94 6.78 0.86
N ARG A 56 -0.96 8.11 1.02
CA ARG A 56 -1.33 9.03 -0.08
C ARG A 56 -0.32 8.93 -1.22
N ALA A 57 -0.76 9.18 -2.45
CA ALA A 57 0.12 9.09 -3.64
C ALA A 57 1.36 9.99 -3.52
N GLU A 58 1.19 11.19 -2.96
CA GLU A 58 2.26 12.14 -2.68
C GLU A 58 3.26 11.58 -1.66
N ASP A 59 2.77 11.01 -0.56
CA ASP A 59 3.60 10.39 0.48
C ASP A 59 4.37 9.19 -0.10
N LYS A 60 3.77 8.40 -1.00
CA LYS A 60 4.44 7.29 -1.69
C LYS A 60 5.59 7.77 -2.57
N ALA A 61 5.35 8.81 -3.36
CA ALA A 61 6.34 9.38 -4.26
C ALA A 61 7.50 10.00 -3.47
N LEU A 62 7.19 10.70 -2.37
CA LEU A 62 8.17 11.29 -1.48
C LEU A 62 9.09 10.23 -0.85
N ILE A 63 8.50 9.16 -0.28
CA ILE A 63 9.29 8.08 0.34
C ILE A 63 10.17 7.42 -0.71
N LYS A 64 9.62 7.08 -1.89
CA LYS A 64 10.39 6.46 -2.96
C LYS A 64 11.58 7.33 -3.38
N ALA A 65 11.35 8.60 -3.68
CA ALA A 65 12.40 9.52 -4.08
C ALA A 65 13.47 9.67 -2.98
N THR A 66 13.04 9.76 -1.72
CA THR A 66 13.97 9.86 -0.59
C THR A 66 14.83 8.59 -0.44
N LEU A 67 14.25 7.41 -0.63
CA LEU A 67 15.01 6.15 -0.60
C LEU A 67 15.99 6.05 -1.77
N ASP A 68 15.57 6.45 -2.97
CA ASP A 68 16.43 6.48 -4.16
C ASP A 68 17.63 7.44 -3.91
N ASP A 69 17.37 8.61 -3.34
CA ASP A 69 18.41 9.58 -2.97
C ASP A 69 19.38 9.02 -1.92
N LEU A 70 18.86 8.40 -0.85
CA LEU A 70 19.68 7.80 0.22
C LEU A 70 20.56 6.66 -0.30
N GLU A 71 20.05 5.83 -1.21
CA GLU A 71 20.84 4.77 -1.85
C GLU A 71 21.91 5.34 -2.78
N SER A 72 21.62 6.44 -3.50
CA SER A 72 22.58 7.09 -4.39
C SER A 72 23.80 7.65 -3.66
N ILE A 73 23.67 7.94 -2.36
CA ILE A 73 24.76 8.40 -1.48
C ILE A 73 25.32 7.29 -0.59
N ASN A 74 25.10 6.01 -0.95
CA ASN A 74 25.55 4.81 -0.23
C ASN A 74 25.11 4.76 1.25
N VAL A 75 23.92 5.27 1.58
CA VAL A 75 23.33 5.02 2.91
C VAL A 75 22.64 3.67 2.87
N ASN A 76 22.93 2.81 3.85
CA ASN A 76 22.34 1.48 3.93
C ASN A 76 20.88 1.54 4.40
N VAL A 77 19.96 1.65 3.43
CA VAL A 77 18.50 1.70 3.66
C VAL A 77 17.75 0.53 3.03
N GLY A 78 18.43 -0.54 2.64
CA GLY A 78 17.80 -1.68 1.94
C GLY A 78 16.67 -2.34 2.76
N TRP A 79 16.81 -2.37 4.09
CA TRP A 79 15.76 -2.85 5.00
C TRP A 79 14.49 -1.98 4.93
N LEU A 80 14.65 -0.66 4.77
CA LEU A 80 13.54 0.28 4.69
C LEU A 80 12.89 0.23 3.32
N ARG A 81 13.68 0.05 2.25
CA ARG A 81 13.15 -0.21 0.91
C ARG A 81 12.30 -1.46 0.88
N ASN A 82 12.81 -2.57 1.41
CA ASN A 82 12.05 -3.82 1.50
C ASN A 82 10.75 -3.64 2.29
N HIS A 83 10.78 -2.86 3.37
CA HIS A 83 9.59 -2.55 4.15
C HIS A 83 8.58 -1.70 3.35
N TYR A 84 9.05 -0.64 2.68
CA TYR A 84 8.23 0.20 1.81
C TYR A 84 7.56 -0.62 0.70
N ASP A 85 8.33 -1.42 -0.03
CA ASP A 85 7.82 -2.26 -1.12
C ASP A 85 6.77 -3.26 -0.61
N GLY A 86 7.00 -3.86 0.56
CA GLY A 86 6.02 -4.72 1.24
C GLY A 86 4.71 -3.99 1.54
N VAL A 87 4.78 -2.76 2.05
CA VAL A 87 3.60 -1.92 2.31
C VAL A 87 2.87 -1.60 1.00
N ILE A 88 3.58 -1.22 -0.06
CA ILE A 88 2.97 -0.91 -1.36
C ILE A 88 2.26 -2.12 -1.97
N THR A 89 2.87 -3.30 -1.91
CA THR A 89 2.25 -4.55 -2.38
C THR A 89 0.99 -4.87 -1.59
N MET A 90 1.06 -4.85 -0.25
CA MET A 90 -0.12 -5.10 0.59
C MET A 90 -1.27 -4.14 0.27
N MET A 91 -0.97 -2.87 0.03
CA MET A 91 -1.98 -1.89 -0.38
C MET A 91 -2.62 -2.22 -1.74
N GLY A 92 -1.85 -2.71 -2.70
CA GLY A 92 -2.36 -3.14 -4.00
C GLY A 92 -3.27 -4.36 -3.88
N ASP A 93 -2.92 -5.29 -2.99
CA ASP A 93 -3.72 -6.49 -2.70
C ASP A 93 -5.07 -6.10 -2.07
N PHE A 94 -5.07 -5.21 -1.07
CA PHE A 94 -6.32 -4.72 -0.46
C PHE A 94 -7.24 -4.04 -1.49
N ALA A 95 -6.70 -3.16 -2.33
CA ALA A 95 -7.49 -2.51 -3.38
C ALA A 95 -8.08 -3.53 -4.38
N THR A 96 -7.34 -4.60 -4.65
CA THR A 96 -7.80 -5.69 -5.52
C THR A 96 -8.92 -6.49 -4.86
N ILE A 97 -8.80 -6.80 -3.57
CA ILE A 97 -9.83 -7.49 -2.79
C ILE A 97 -11.12 -6.67 -2.78
N GLU A 98 -11.07 -5.39 -2.44
CA GLU A 98 -12.25 -4.51 -2.44
C GLU A 98 -12.93 -4.47 -3.82
N ARG A 99 -12.13 -4.43 -4.90
CA ARG A 99 -12.66 -4.48 -6.27
C ARG A 99 -13.37 -5.80 -6.56
N LEU A 100 -12.78 -6.92 -6.16
CA LEU A 100 -13.35 -8.26 -6.38
C LEU A 100 -14.64 -8.46 -5.56
N GLU A 101 -14.68 -7.99 -4.32
CA GLU A 101 -15.89 -8.03 -3.48
C GLU A 101 -17.04 -7.23 -4.12
N LYS A 102 -16.74 -6.03 -4.65
CA LYS A 102 -17.73 -5.24 -5.38
C LYS A 102 -18.26 -5.96 -6.63
N GLN A 103 -17.37 -6.55 -7.43
CA GLN A 103 -17.76 -7.31 -8.62
C GLN A 103 -18.61 -8.54 -8.27
N LEU A 104 -18.26 -9.24 -7.18
CA LEU A 104 -19.03 -10.38 -6.69
C LEU A 104 -20.46 -9.96 -6.32
N GLU A 105 -20.62 -8.83 -5.65
CA GLU A 105 -21.94 -8.32 -5.26
C GLU A 105 -22.78 -7.91 -6.47
N GLU A 106 -22.17 -7.29 -7.48
CA GLU A 106 -22.83 -6.98 -8.76
C GLU A 106 -23.29 -8.25 -9.49
N VAL A 107 -22.46 -9.30 -9.51
CA VAL A 107 -22.81 -10.59 -10.12
C VAL A 107 -23.96 -11.26 -9.36
N LYS A 108 -23.91 -11.31 -8.03
CA LYS A 108 -25.01 -11.84 -7.20
C LYS A 108 -26.32 -11.09 -7.46
N ALA A 109 -26.26 -9.75 -7.53
CA ALA A 109 -27.43 -8.92 -7.82
C ALA A 109 -28.00 -9.12 -9.24
N ARG A 110 -27.18 -9.54 -10.21
CA ARG A 110 -27.64 -9.90 -11.57
C ARG A 110 -28.28 -11.28 -11.60
N ILE A 111 -27.71 -12.26 -10.92
CA ILE A 111 -28.26 -13.63 -10.83
C ILE A 111 -29.61 -13.61 -10.11
N GLY A 112 -29.72 -12.90 -8.98
CA GLY A 112 -30.98 -12.77 -8.24
C GLY A 112 -32.11 -12.07 -9.02
N ARG A 113 -31.76 -11.21 -10.00
CA ARG A 113 -32.73 -10.60 -10.94
C ARG A 113 -33.10 -11.51 -12.11
N SER A 114 -32.24 -12.47 -12.46
CA SER A 114 -32.46 -13.41 -13.56
C SER A 114 -33.34 -14.60 -13.17
N SER A 115 -33.47 -14.94 -11.87
CA SER A 115 -34.36 -16.00 -11.38
C SER A 115 -35.84 -15.63 -11.33
N THR A 116 -36.19 -14.36 -11.58
CA THR A 116 -37.57 -13.93 -11.84
C THR A 116 -37.83 -13.94 -13.35
N PHE A 117 -38.08 -15.12 -13.91
CA PHE A 117 -38.90 -15.25 -15.12
C PHE A 117 -40.24 -15.91 -14.76
N PRO A 118 -41.24 -15.13 -14.27
CA PRO A 118 -42.60 -15.65 -14.14
C PRO A 118 -43.27 -15.90 -15.51
N GLY A 119 -42.70 -15.35 -16.59
CA GLY A 119 -43.36 -15.33 -17.91
C GLY A 119 -43.07 -16.52 -18.84
N ALA A 120 -42.06 -17.35 -18.57
CA ALA A 120 -41.70 -18.46 -19.47
C ALA A 120 -42.39 -19.79 -19.11
N VAL A 121 -42.74 -19.99 -17.83
CA VAL A 121 -43.43 -21.21 -17.39
C VAL A 121 -44.95 -21.10 -17.65
N ALA A 122 -45.54 -19.92 -17.47
CA ALA A 122 -46.96 -19.69 -17.74
C ALA A 122 -47.33 -19.82 -19.24
N ALA A 123 -46.41 -19.46 -20.15
CA ALA A 123 -46.65 -19.58 -21.59
C ALA A 123 -46.57 -21.03 -22.13
N LEU A 124 -45.91 -21.94 -21.40
CA LEU A 124 -45.85 -23.36 -21.75
C LEU A 124 -47.10 -24.12 -21.26
N ASP A 125 -47.66 -23.76 -20.11
CA ASP A 125 -48.91 -24.37 -19.61
C ASP A 125 -50.13 -23.97 -20.46
N ASP A 126 -50.22 -22.72 -20.92
CA ASP A 126 -51.32 -22.29 -21.81
C ASP A 126 -51.24 -22.94 -23.20
N ALA A 127 -50.04 -23.21 -23.72
CA ALA A 127 -49.88 -23.86 -25.03
C ALA A 127 -50.23 -25.36 -25.00
N ILE A 128 -50.03 -26.05 -23.87
CA ILE A 128 -50.40 -27.46 -23.71
C ILE A 128 -51.91 -27.60 -23.52
N ILE A 129 -52.57 -26.66 -22.83
CA ILE A 129 -54.02 -26.69 -22.62
C ILE A 129 -54.80 -26.31 -23.89
N THR A 130 -54.30 -25.38 -24.69
CA THR A 130 -55.01 -24.89 -25.90
C THR A 130 -54.75 -25.74 -27.15
N GLY A 131 -53.78 -26.67 -27.12
CA GLY A 131 -53.45 -27.55 -28.25
C GLY A 131 -54.08 -28.96 -28.20
N LEU A 132 -54.95 -29.23 -27.22
CA LEU A 132 -55.54 -30.56 -26.95
C LEU A 132 -57.09 -30.59 -26.96
N LEU A 133 -57.74 -29.56 -27.51
CA LEU A 133 -59.18 -29.51 -27.79
C LEU A 133 -59.41 -29.11 -29.25
#